data_AF-A0A3D1NQ92-F1
#
_entry.id   AF-A0A3D1NQ92-F1
#
_cell.length_a   1.000
_cell.length_b   1.000
_cell.length_c   1.000
_cell.angle_alpha   90.00
_cell.angle_beta   90.00
_cell.angle_gamma   90.00
#
_symmetry.space_group_name_H-M   'P 1'
#
loop_
_entity.id
_entity.type
_entity.pdbx_description
1 polymer ?
#
loop_
_entity_poly.entity_id
_entity_poly.type
_entity_poly.pdbx_seq_one_letter_code
_entity_poly.pdbx_strand_id
1 'polypeptide(L)'
;MERITSSRAYRITYIGVPLIVAGLVVQERDRGFRHLRNDYVPSFRLHYDDYLQYAPAALMLGLKIGGVRGRSSWGRMLVSDAFSVALMAGAVNSLKYTCRMPRPDGSNNKSFPSGHTATAFMAATMLHKEYGPRSPWYSIAGYSMATVTGVSRMLNNKHWFSDVLVGAGIGILSVELGYLFADLIFKERGLTEFEQDFAFDRYCRPSFLGMEVSTDVVIGRYRPVAGVEGEFNAGVNLGIEGAWFMNPYVGFGGRTAVSSVPIKLNVAESTDHLDSWAASAGAYFSYPITARWRTGGKVLAGYQYYESFSLNGYTLGSCGGPVFGVGTSMTFRANYNFDLRFQTTYYLQPPMVRESRQHLNTLTLGLSANIAF
;
A
#
# COMPACT_ATOMS: atom_id res chain seq x y z
N MET A 1 -19.36 11.15 17.60
CA MET A 1 -18.57 10.38 16.61
C MET A 1 -18.35 8.91 17.00
N GLU A 2 -18.15 8.58 18.28
CA GLU A 2 -17.82 7.21 18.72
C GLU A 2 -18.86 6.13 18.37
N ARG A 3 -20.16 6.48 18.37
CA ARG A 3 -21.28 5.56 18.05
C ARG A 3 -21.34 5.14 16.57
N ILE A 4 -20.82 5.96 15.65
CA ILE A 4 -20.75 5.64 14.22
C ILE A 4 -19.58 4.70 13.96
N THR A 5 -18.43 4.97 14.61
CA THR A 5 -17.20 4.19 14.47
C THR A 5 -17.25 2.81 15.13
N SER A 6 -18.19 2.55 16.05
CA SER A 6 -18.38 1.24 16.69
C SER A 6 -19.42 0.35 15.98
N SER A 7 -20.15 0.87 14.99
CA SER A 7 -21.17 0.10 14.28
C SER A 7 -20.56 -1.06 13.48
N ARG A 8 -21.26 -2.21 13.44
CA ARG A 8 -20.83 -3.39 12.68
C ARG A 8 -20.64 -3.08 11.19
N ALA A 9 -21.50 -2.24 10.62
CA ALA A 9 -21.39 -1.78 9.23
C ALA A 9 -20.11 -0.98 8.97
N TYR A 10 -19.73 -0.10 9.90
CA TYR A 10 -18.46 0.63 9.80
C TYR A 10 -17.26 -0.32 9.92
N ARG A 11 -17.29 -1.30 10.84
CA ARG A 11 -16.25 -2.34 10.98
C ARG A 11 -16.06 -3.20 9.72
N ILE A 12 -17.10 -3.40 8.92
CA ILE A 12 -16.98 -4.16 7.67
C ILE A 12 -16.37 -3.32 6.54
N THR A 13 -16.65 -2.01 6.54
CA THR A 13 -16.36 -1.15 5.39
C THR A 13 -15.07 -0.34 5.51
N TYR A 14 -14.52 -0.16 6.73
CA TYR A 14 -13.49 0.84 6.98
C TYR A 14 -12.11 0.61 6.32
N ILE A 15 -11.75 -0.63 5.93
CA ILE A 15 -10.51 -0.90 5.17
C ILE A 15 -10.81 -1.03 3.68
N GLY A 16 -11.80 -1.85 3.34
CA GLY A 16 -12.02 -2.23 1.96
C GLY A 16 -12.62 -1.13 1.10
N VAL A 17 -13.53 -0.31 1.64
CA VAL A 17 -14.14 0.80 0.86
C VAL A 17 -13.11 1.88 0.53
N PRO A 18 -12.28 2.39 1.46
CA PRO A 18 -11.23 3.35 1.11
C PRO A 18 -10.25 2.84 0.06
N LEU A 19 -9.87 1.55 0.09
CA LEU A 19 -8.99 0.96 -0.92
C LEU A 19 -9.64 0.91 -2.30
N ILE A 20 -10.93 0.57 -2.39
CA ILE A 20 -11.68 0.58 -3.65
C ILE A 20 -11.77 2.01 -4.18
N VAL A 21 -12.15 2.98 -3.33
CA VAL A 21 -12.25 4.39 -3.74
C VAL A 21 -10.88 4.92 -4.19
N ALA A 22 -9.81 4.65 -3.45
CA ALA A 22 -8.46 5.03 -3.83
C ALA A 22 -8.06 4.41 -5.18
N GLY A 23 -8.36 3.12 -5.40
CA GLY A 23 -8.11 2.46 -6.67
C GLY A 23 -8.86 3.12 -7.83
N LEU A 24 -10.14 3.45 -7.65
CA LEU A 24 -10.93 4.16 -8.67
C LEU A 24 -10.41 5.56 -8.97
N VAL A 25 -9.96 6.31 -7.95
CA VAL A 25 -9.36 7.64 -8.13
C VAL A 25 -8.02 7.55 -8.87
N VAL A 26 -7.23 6.51 -8.62
CA VAL A 26 -5.90 6.34 -9.24
C VAL A 26 -6.00 5.71 -10.64
N GLN A 27 -7.16 5.20 -11.04
CA GLN A 27 -7.38 4.58 -12.36
C GLN A 27 -7.02 5.48 -13.54
N GLU A 28 -7.25 6.80 -13.42
CA GLU A 28 -6.85 7.76 -14.46
C GLU A 28 -5.32 7.89 -14.63
N ARG A 29 -4.54 7.39 -13.67
CA ARG A 29 -3.07 7.55 -13.60
C ARG A 29 -2.28 6.27 -13.85
N ASP A 30 -2.97 5.18 -14.20
CA ASP A 30 -2.38 3.85 -14.38
C ASP A 30 -1.24 3.79 -15.40
N ARG A 31 -1.26 4.65 -16.44
CA ARG A 31 -0.21 4.72 -17.46
C ARG A 31 1.17 5.06 -16.89
N GLY A 32 1.26 5.87 -15.84
CA GLY A 32 2.53 6.22 -15.18
C GLY A 32 3.18 5.02 -14.48
N PHE A 33 2.39 4.13 -13.87
CA PHE A 33 2.89 2.93 -13.17
C PHE A 33 3.46 1.86 -14.12
N ARG A 34 3.03 1.85 -15.39
CA ARG A 34 3.50 0.87 -16.37
C ARG A 34 4.92 1.16 -16.86
N HIS A 35 5.32 2.43 -16.93
CA HIS A 35 6.68 2.81 -17.32
C HIS A 35 7.70 2.43 -16.23
N LEU A 36 7.38 2.75 -14.97
CA LEU A 36 8.12 2.35 -13.77
C LEU A 36 8.70 0.92 -13.81
N ARG A 37 7.88 -0.08 -14.18
CA ARG A 37 8.39 -1.45 -14.30
C ARG A 37 9.16 -1.68 -15.60
N ASN A 38 8.72 -1.14 -16.74
CA ASN A 38 9.44 -1.36 -18.00
C ASN A 38 10.91 -0.92 -17.91
N ASP A 39 11.19 0.11 -17.12
CA ASP A 39 12.53 0.68 -17.00
C ASP A 39 13.37 -0.04 -15.92
N TYR A 40 12.79 -0.36 -14.75
CA TYR A 40 13.52 -1.06 -13.67
C TYR A 40 13.62 -2.58 -13.81
N VAL A 41 12.61 -3.25 -14.36
CA VAL A 41 12.59 -4.73 -14.48
C VAL A 41 11.97 -5.17 -15.81
N PRO A 42 12.60 -4.84 -16.95
CA PRO A 42 12.07 -5.10 -18.30
C PRO A 42 11.81 -6.58 -18.58
N SER A 43 12.53 -7.48 -17.92
CA SER A 43 12.49 -8.93 -18.10
C SER A 43 11.88 -9.70 -16.91
N PHE A 44 11.15 -9.04 -16.00
CA PHE A 44 10.46 -9.75 -14.92
C PHE A 44 9.32 -10.61 -15.50
N ARG A 45 9.54 -11.92 -15.54
CA ARG A 45 8.54 -12.94 -15.90
C ARG A 45 8.65 -14.10 -14.93
N LEU A 46 8.26 -13.86 -13.68
CA LEU A 46 8.22 -14.91 -12.67
C LEU A 46 6.77 -15.37 -12.47
N HIS A 47 6.50 -16.63 -12.79
CA HIS A 47 5.23 -17.32 -12.56
C HIS A 47 4.98 -17.69 -11.09
N TYR A 48 5.90 -17.34 -10.18
CA TYR A 48 5.78 -17.66 -8.76
C TYR A 48 4.60 -16.93 -8.10
N ASP A 49 4.16 -15.81 -8.69
CA ASP A 49 2.98 -15.07 -8.28
C ASP A 49 1.69 -15.89 -8.32
N ASP A 50 1.59 -16.91 -9.20
CA ASP A 50 0.41 -17.79 -9.33
C ASP A 50 0.20 -18.68 -8.10
N TYR A 51 1.29 -18.98 -7.40
CA TYR A 51 1.30 -19.78 -6.17
C TYR A 51 1.32 -18.89 -4.91
N LEU A 52 2.04 -17.77 -4.96
CA LEU A 52 2.24 -16.89 -3.81
C LEU A 52 0.94 -16.28 -3.28
N GLN A 53 -0.08 -16.10 -4.14
CA GLN A 53 -1.40 -15.64 -3.72
C GLN A 53 -2.07 -16.54 -2.66
N TYR A 54 -1.73 -17.83 -2.64
CA TYR A 54 -2.30 -18.80 -1.70
C TYR A 54 -1.43 -18.96 -0.45
N ALA A 55 -0.25 -18.36 -0.40
CA ALA A 55 0.68 -18.49 0.72
C ALA A 55 0.08 -18.05 2.07
N PRO A 56 -0.70 -16.95 2.18
CA PRO A 56 -1.36 -16.60 3.43
C PRO A 56 -2.38 -17.66 3.89
N ALA A 57 -3.11 -18.27 2.95
CA ALA A 57 -4.09 -19.33 3.25
C ALA A 57 -3.38 -20.64 3.64
N ALA A 58 -2.29 -20.99 2.96
CA ALA A 58 -1.46 -22.14 3.32
C ALA A 58 -0.87 -21.98 4.72
N LEU A 59 -0.40 -20.78 5.08
CA LEU A 59 0.05 -20.46 6.43
C LEU A 59 -1.09 -20.61 7.45
N MET A 60 -2.28 -20.08 7.16
CA MET A 60 -3.45 -20.18 8.03
C MET A 60 -3.86 -21.63 8.31
N LEU A 61 -3.97 -22.45 7.25
CA LEU A 61 -4.31 -23.86 7.35
C LEU A 61 -3.19 -24.64 8.04
N GLY A 62 -1.92 -24.37 7.70
CA GLY A 62 -0.75 -24.99 8.32
C GLY A 62 -0.69 -24.75 9.82
N LEU A 63 -0.96 -23.51 10.28
CA LEU A 63 -1.07 -23.20 11.71
C LEU A 63 -2.19 -24.00 12.38
N LYS A 64 -3.33 -24.18 11.70
CA LYS A 64 -4.47 -24.89 12.27
C LYS A 64 -4.24 -26.40 12.36
N ILE A 65 -3.61 -26.98 11.34
CA ILE A 65 -3.17 -28.39 11.33
C ILE A 65 -2.09 -28.61 12.39
N GLY A 66 -1.17 -27.66 12.55
CA GLY A 66 -0.14 -27.66 13.59
C GLY A 66 -0.66 -27.46 15.02
N GLY A 67 -1.98 -27.44 15.22
CA GLY A 67 -2.61 -27.35 16.55
C GLY A 67 -2.64 -25.94 17.14
N VAL A 68 -2.28 -24.90 16.38
CA VAL A 68 -2.39 -23.52 16.86
C VAL A 68 -3.87 -23.14 16.92
N ARG A 69 -4.35 -22.82 18.12
CA ARG A 69 -5.73 -22.36 18.33
C ARG A 69 -5.92 -20.96 17.73
N GLY A 70 -6.70 -20.88 16.65
CA GLY A 70 -7.21 -19.63 16.08
C GLY A 70 -8.51 -19.16 16.75
N ARG A 71 -9.19 -18.19 16.15
CA ARG A 71 -10.49 -17.64 16.60
C ARG A 71 -11.66 -18.62 16.48
N SER A 72 -11.67 -19.44 15.45
CA SER A 72 -12.83 -20.27 15.12
C SER A 72 -12.53 -21.76 15.19
N SER A 73 -13.54 -22.58 15.45
CA SER A 73 -13.47 -24.03 15.23
C SER A 73 -13.25 -24.35 13.74
N TRP A 74 -12.82 -25.58 13.44
CA TRP A 74 -12.60 -26.02 12.05
C TRP A 74 -13.82 -25.78 11.16
N GLY A 75 -15.01 -26.21 11.60
CA GLY A 75 -16.24 -26.06 10.82
C GLY A 75 -16.62 -24.60 10.59
N ARG A 76 -16.53 -23.75 11.62
CA ARG A 76 -16.86 -22.32 11.50
C ARG A 76 -15.89 -21.58 10.58
N MET A 77 -14.59 -21.86 10.70
CA MET A 77 -13.58 -21.26 9.82
C MET A 77 -13.83 -21.64 8.36
N LEU A 78 -14.01 -22.92 8.07
CA LEU A 78 -14.23 -23.38 6.69
C LEU A 78 -15.51 -22.80 6.07
N VAL A 79 -16.58 -22.64 6.84
CA VAL A 79 -17.80 -21.98 6.35
C VAL A 79 -17.57 -20.50 6.09
N SER A 80 -16.88 -19.81 7.01
CA SER A 80 -16.51 -18.38 6.83
C SER A 80 -15.65 -18.20 5.59
N ASP A 81 -14.68 -19.09 5.39
CA ASP A 81 -13.77 -19.06 4.25
C ASP A 81 -14.51 -19.35 2.95
N ALA A 82 -15.42 -20.32 2.94
CA ALA A 82 -16.25 -20.64 1.78
C ALA A 82 -17.12 -19.45 1.34
N PHE A 83 -17.80 -18.79 2.29
CA PHE A 83 -18.56 -17.57 1.98
C PHE A 83 -17.67 -16.46 1.44
N SER A 84 -16.51 -16.25 2.06
CA SER A 84 -15.56 -15.22 1.64
C SER A 84 -15.03 -15.46 0.23
N VAL A 85 -14.67 -16.71 -0.10
CA VAL A 85 -14.23 -17.12 -1.44
C VAL A 85 -15.35 -16.92 -2.45
N ALA A 86 -16.58 -17.34 -2.13
CA ALA A 86 -17.73 -17.19 -3.02
C ALA A 86 -18.02 -15.72 -3.33
N LEU A 87 -18.01 -14.85 -2.32
CA LEU A 87 -18.23 -13.41 -2.49
C LEU A 87 -17.11 -12.76 -3.31
N MET A 88 -15.86 -13.07 -3.00
CA MET A 88 -14.70 -12.53 -3.72
C MET A 88 -14.71 -12.98 -5.19
N ALA A 89 -14.89 -14.28 -5.43
CA ALA A 89 -14.93 -14.85 -6.77
C ALA A 89 -16.11 -14.30 -7.58
N GLY A 90 -17.29 -14.15 -6.96
CA GLY A 90 -18.44 -13.52 -7.57
C GLY A 90 -18.14 -12.08 -8.00
N ALA A 91 -17.70 -11.23 -7.06
CA ALA A 91 -17.41 -9.83 -7.33
C ALA A 91 -16.32 -9.63 -8.41
N VAL A 92 -15.19 -10.32 -8.28
CA VAL A 92 -14.06 -10.20 -9.22
C VAL A 92 -14.46 -10.69 -10.61
N ASN A 93 -15.09 -11.87 -10.72
CA ASN A 93 -15.47 -12.40 -12.03
C ASN A 93 -16.53 -11.52 -12.69
N SER A 94 -17.56 -11.09 -11.95
CA SER A 94 -18.57 -10.17 -12.49
C SER A 94 -17.94 -8.90 -13.05
N LEU A 95 -17.04 -8.24 -12.29
CA LEU A 95 -16.36 -7.04 -12.76
C LEU A 95 -15.45 -7.32 -13.97
N LYS A 96 -14.70 -8.44 -13.97
CA LYS A 96 -13.83 -8.82 -15.09
C LYS A 96 -14.59 -9.00 -16.40
N TYR A 97 -15.77 -9.63 -16.35
CA TYR A 97 -16.57 -9.90 -17.54
C TYR A 97 -17.41 -8.69 -18.00
N THR A 98 -17.70 -7.75 -17.09
CA THR A 98 -18.45 -6.53 -17.40
C THR A 98 -17.56 -5.38 -17.86
N CYS A 99 -16.50 -5.03 -17.10
CA CYS A 99 -15.66 -3.86 -17.39
C CYS A 99 -14.71 -4.08 -18.57
N ARG A 100 -14.28 -5.33 -18.80
CA ARG A 100 -13.41 -5.76 -19.92
C ARG A 100 -12.20 -4.84 -20.18
N MET A 101 -11.51 -4.41 -19.12
CA MET A 101 -10.37 -3.50 -19.27
C MET A 101 -9.13 -4.20 -19.87
N PRO A 102 -8.45 -3.57 -20.85
CA PRO A 102 -7.23 -4.10 -21.45
C PRO A 102 -6.10 -4.17 -20.42
N ARG A 103 -5.38 -5.29 -20.41
CA ARG A 103 -4.19 -5.47 -19.58
C ARG A 103 -3.03 -4.59 -20.05
N PRO A 104 -2.10 -4.21 -19.15
CA PRO A 104 -0.89 -3.52 -19.53
C PRO A 104 -0.09 -4.29 -20.61
N ASP A 105 0.12 -5.60 -20.51
CA ASP A 105 0.80 -6.38 -21.56
C ASP A 105 0.04 -6.53 -22.89
N GLY A 106 -1.22 -6.08 -22.98
CA GLY A 106 -2.07 -6.32 -24.16
C GLY A 106 -2.49 -7.79 -24.33
N SER A 107 -2.23 -8.66 -23.36
CA SER A 107 -2.50 -10.10 -23.50
C SER A 107 -3.99 -10.45 -23.53
N ASN A 108 -4.83 -9.68 -22.82
CA ASN A 108 -6.28 -9.81 -22.84
C ASN A 108 -6.98 -8.58 -22.25
N ASN A 109 -8.32 -8.60 -22.30
CA ASN A 109 -9.20 -7.55 -21.79
C ASN A 109 -9.78 -7.88 -20.40
N LYS A 110 -9.03 -8.56 -19.52
CA LYS A 110 -9.47 -8.93 -18.17
C LYS A 110 -8.54 -8.38 -17.09
N SER A 111 -8.18 -7.10 -17.19
CA SER A 111 -7.32 -6.41 -16.21
C SER A 111 -8.08 -6.13 -14.90
N PHE A 112 -9.20 -5.41 -14.97
CA PHE A 112 -9.89 -4.92 -13.79
C PHE A 112 -10.89 -5.92 -13.19
N PRO A 113 -10.95 -6.08 -11.85
CA PRO A 113 -9.90 -5.82 -10.86
C PRO A 113 -8.89 -6.99 -10.81
N SER A 114 -7.76 -6.84 -10.11
CA SER A 114 -6.75 -7.90 -10.00
C SER A 114 -7.27 -9.09 -9.18
N GLY A 115 -7.47 -10.23 -9.83
CA GLY A 115 -7.96 -11.45 -9.16
C GLY A 115 -6.92 -12.05 -8.22
N HIS A 116 -5.65 -12.05 -8.61
CA HIS A 116 -4.58 -12.57 -7.77
C HIS A 116 -4.36 -11.71 -6.52
N THR A 117 -4.47 -10.40 -6.67
CA THR A 117 -4.44 -9.50 -5.51
C THR A 117 -5.65 -9.72 -4.61
N ALA A 118 -6.85 -9.85 -5.18
CA ALA A 118 -8.07 -10.11 -4.41
C ALA A 118 -7.98 -11.41 -3.61
N THR A 119 -7.50 -12.51 -4.23
CA THR A 119 -7.25 -13.78 -3.54
C THR A 119 -6.21 -13.63 -2.42
N ALA A 120 -5.09 -12.96 -2.68
CA ALA A 120 -4.02 -12.83 -1.71
C ALA A 120 -4.42 -11.97 -0.49
N PHE A 121 -5.11 -10.85 -0.72
CA PHE A 121 -5.62 -9.99 0.37
C PHE A 121 -6.80 -10.62 1.11
N MET A 122 -7.64 -11.40 0.42
CA MET A 122 -8.65 -12.23 1.06
C MET A 122 -7.98 -13.25 2.00
N ALA A 123 -7.02 -14.02 1.51
CA ALA A 123 -6.29 -15.01 2.30
C ALA A 123 -5.54 -14.39 3.49
N ALA A 124 -4.90 -13.23 3.30
CA ALA A 124 -4.26 -12.48 4.38
C ALA A 124 -5.26 -11.99 5.43
N THR A 125 -6.46 -11.58 5.01
CA THR A 125 -7.51 -11.13 5.92
C THR A 125 -8.12 -12.31 6.69
N MET A 126 -8.27 -13.48 6.07
CA MET A 126 -8.66 -14.71 6.78
C MET A 126 -7.64 -15.07 7.86
N LEU A 127 -6.35 -15.06 7.52
CA LEU A 127 -5.26 -15.28 8.49
C LEU A 127 -5.32 -14.25 9.63
N HIS A 128 -5.57 -12.98 9.31
CA HIS A 128 -5.74 -11.92 10.30
C HIS A 128 -6.95 -12.16 11.21
N LYS A 129 -8.09 -12.61 10.69
CA LYS A 129 -9.29 -12.89 11.48
C LYS A 129 -9.09 -14.09 12.41
N GLU A 130 -8.36 -15.11 11.98
CA GLU A 130 -8.15 -16.32 12.76
C GLU A 130 -7.01 -16.18 13.78
N TYR A 131 -5.92 -15.49 13.44
CA TYR A 131 -4.70 -15.46 14.27
C TYR A 131 -4.19 -14.06 14.62
N GLY A 132 -4.70 -13.01 13.98
CA GLY A 132 -4.29 -11.63 14.24
C GLY A 132 -4.46 -11.17 15.69
N PRO A 133 -5.57 -11.52 16.40
CA PRO A 133 -5.71 -11.24 17.82
C PRO A 133 -4.68 -11.95 18.71
N ARG A 134 -4.13 -13.08 18.25
CA ARG A 134 -3.13 -13.85 19.00
C ARG A 134 -1.74 -13.21 18.90
N SER A 135 -1.36 -12.75 17.72
CA SER A 135 -0.09 -12.06 17.51
C SER A 135 -0.15 -11.16 16.27
N PRO A 136 0.35 -9.91 16.36
CA PRO A 136 0.46 -9.01 15.21
C PRO A 136 1.23 -9.64 14.06
N TRP A 137 2.28 -10.42 14.37
CA TRP A 137 3.20 -11.02 13.39
C TRP A 137 2.51 -11.89 12.35
N TYR A 138 1.41 -12.56 12.69
CA TYR A 138 0.63 -13.32 11.70
C TYR A 138 -0.02 -12.41 10.67
N SER A 139 -0.53 -11.26 11.11
CA SER A 139 -1.11 -10.24 10.23
C SER A 139 -0.03 -9.61 9.36
N ILE A 140 1.15 -9.33 9.94
CA ILE A 140 2.32 -8.83 9.18
C ILE A 140 2.65 -9.81 8.07
N ALA A 141 2.91 -11.07 8.41
CA ALA A 141 3.29 -12.09 7.44
C ALA A 141 2.24 -12.23 6.31
N GLY A 142 0.96 -12.29 6.68
CA GLY A 142 -0.15 -12.38 5.72
C GLY A 142 -0.20 -11.21 4.74
N TYR A 143 -0.28 -9.98 5.25
CA TYR A 143 -0.39 -8.79 4.40
C TYR A 143 0.91 -8.48 3.65
N SER A 144 2.08 -8.83 4.19
CA SER A 144 3.36 -8.77 3.48
C SER A 144 3.35 -9.70 2.26
N MET A 145 2.96 -10.97 2.42
CA MET A 145 2.85 -11.91 1.30
C MET A 145 1.83 -11.44 0.25
N ALA A 146 0.69 -10.89 0.70
CA ALA A 146 -0.32 -10.34 -0.20
C ALA A 146 0.19 -9.12 -0.98
N THR A 147 0.96 -8.26 -0.33
CA THR A 147 1.55 -7.08 -0.97
C THR A 147 2.63 -7.48 -1.97
N VAL A 148 3.51 -8.43 -1.64
CA VAL A 148 4.48 -8.98 -2.60
C VAL A 148 3.77 -9.55 -3.82
N THR A 149 2.64 -10.23 -3.63
CA THR A 149 1.81 -10.71 -4.75
C THR A 149 1.28 -9.54 -5.60
N GLY A 150 0.71 -8.51 -4.97
CA GLY A 150 0.20 -7.33 -5.67
C GLY A 150 1.28 -6.58 -6.46
N VAL A 151 2.42 -6.32 -5.82
CA VAL A 151 3.60 -5.71 -6.46
C VAL A 151 4.10 -6.58 -7.61
N SER A 152 4.24 -7.89 -7.40
CA SER A 152 4.66 -8.82 -8.46
C SER A 152 3.72 -8.79 -9.68
N ARG A 153 2.40 -8.61 -9.49
CA ARG A 153 1.45 -8.50 -10.62
C ARG A 153 1.58 -7.20 -11.40
N MET A 154 1.93 -6.09 -10.73
CA MET A 154 2.31 -4.85 -11.40
C MET A 154 3.63 -5.06 -12.16
N LEU A 155 4.58 -5.73 -11.50
CA LEU A 155 5.89 -6.04 -12.07
C LEU A 155 5.83 -7.06 -13.23
N ASN A 156 4.77 -7.86 -13.33
CA ASN A 156 4.56 -8.78 -14.45
C ASN A 156 3.69 -8.17 -15.57
N ASN A 157 3.40 -6.85 -15.53
CA ASN A 157 2.56 -6.18 -16.54
C ASN A 157 1.12 -6.73 -16.64
N LYS A 158 0.66 -7.49 -15.63
CA LYS A 158 -0.64 -8.17 -15.67
C LYS A 158 -1.79 -7.28 -15.24
N HIS A 159 -1.51 -6.34 -14.34
CA HIS A 159 -2.50 -5.49 -13.72
C HIS A 159 -1.97 -4.07 -13.53
N TRP A 160 -2.86 -3.10 -13.70
CA TRP A 160 -2.58 -1.71 -13.35
C TRP A 160 -2.58 -1.54 -11.82
N PHE A 161 -2.03 -0.44 -11.31
CA PHE A 161 -1.99 -0.21 -9.87
C PHE A 161 -3.41 -0.05 -9.28
N SER A 162 -4.30 0.62 -10.02
CA SER A 162 -5.72 0.70 -9.66
C SER A 162 -6.37 -0.70 -9.51
N ASP A 163 -6.07 -1.62 -10.43
CA ASP A 163 -6.58 -3.00 -10.40
C ASP A 163 -6.14 -3.72 -9.12
N VAL A 164 -4.91 -3.45 -8.65
CA VAL A 164 -4.34 -4.02 -7.43
C VAL A 164 -5.02 -3.43 -6.19
N LEU A 165 -5.22 -2.11 -6.12
CA LEU A 165 -5.91 -1.46 -5.00
C LEU A 165 -7.38 -1.91 -4.89
N VAL A 166 -8.12 -1.92 -6.00
CA VAL A 166 -9.50 -2.38 -6.02
C VAL A 166 -9.58 -3.88 -5.69
N GLY A 167 -8.66 -4.68 -6.23
CA GLY A 167 -8.56 -6.11 -5.89
C GLY A 167 -8.34 -6.34 -4.40
N ALA A 168 -7.39 -5.62 -3.78
CA ALA A 168 -7.14 -5.69 -2.35
C ALA A 168 -8.38 -5.32 -1.52
N GLY A 169 -9.06 -4.23 -1.89
CA GLY A 169 -10.28 -3.80 -1.21
C GLY A 169 -11.43 -4.82 -1.31
N ILE A 170 -11.67 -5.39 -2.50
CA ILE A 170 -12.68 -6.45 -2.70
C ILE A 170 -12.35 -7.69 -1.86
N GLY A 171 -11.09 -8.12 -1.84
CA GLY A 171 -10.64 -9.26 -1.05
C GLY A 171 -10.93 -9.09 0.44
N ILE A 172 -10.61 -7.91 1.00
CA ILE A 172 -10.86 -7.59 2.41
C ILE A 172 -12.36 -7.53 2.71
N LEU A 173 -13.15 -6.82 1.90
CA LEU A 173 -14.61 -6.73 2.11
C LEU A 173 -15.29 -8.10 2.05
N SER A 174 -14.85 -8.97 1.15
CA SER A 174 -15.42 -10.30 1.00
C SER A 174 -15.23 -11.15 2.25
N VAL A 175 -14.08 -11.02 2.92
CA VAL A 175 -13.83 -11.70 4.21
C VAL A 175 -14.67 -11.10 5.32
N GLU A 176 -14.77 -9.78 5.42
CA GLU A 176 -15.61 -9.15 6.42
C GLU A 176 -17.09 -9.57 6.29
N LEU A 177 -17.60 -9.68 5.06
CA LEU A 177 -18.95 -10.16 4.79
C LEU A 177 -19.09 -11.68 5.00
N GLY A 178 -18.10 -12.48 4.61
CA GLY A 178 -18.13 -13.93 4.79
C GLY A 178 -18.14 -14.33 6.27
N TYR A 179 -17.30 -13.67 7.08
CA TYR A 179 -17.30 -13.84 8.53
C TYR A 179 -18.57 -13.28 9.16
N LEU A 180 -19.16 -12.19 8.64
CA LEU A 180 -20.47 -11.74 9.09
C LEU A 180 -21.54 -12.81 8.89
N PHE A 181 -21.61 -13.43 7.71
CA PHE A 181 -22.61 -14.47 7.44
C PHE A 181 -22.40 -15.71 8.30
N ALA A 182 -21.16 -16.15 8.49
CA ALA A 182 -20.85 -17.25 9.39
C ALA A 182 -21.18 -16.90 10.85
N ASP A 183 -20.88 -15.68 11.30
CA ASP A 183 -21.21 -15.20 12.64
C ASP A 183 -22.74 -15.13 12.85
N LEU A 184 -23.53 -14.83 11.81
CA LEU A 184 -25.00 -14.89 11.86
C LEU A 184 -25.53 -16.33 11.99
N ILE A 185 -24.91 -17.30 11.29
CA ILE A 185 -25.33 -18.70 11.29
C ILE A 185 -24.92 -19.41 12.59
N PHE A 186 -23.66 -19.26 12.99
CA PHE A 186 -23.08 -19.97 14.14
C PHE A 186 -23.23 -19.22 15.46
N LYS A 187 -23.58 -17.92 15.45
CA LYS A 187 -23.65 -17.06 16.64
C LYS A 187 -22.36 -17.18 17.46
N GLU A 188 -22.43 -17.55 18.73
CA GLU A 188 -21.27 -17.77 19.61
C GLU A 188 -20.69 -19.19 19.52
N ARG A 189 -21.37 -20.13 18.84
CA ARG A 189 -20.94 -21.52 18.79
C ARG A 189 -19.63 -21.66 18.00
N GLY A 190 -18.65 -22.32 18.62
CA GLY A 190 -17.36 -22.59 17.98
C GLY A 190 -16.45 -21.37 17.85
N LEU A 191 -16.69 -20.29 18.61
CA LEU A 191 -15.64 -19.32 18.90
C LEU A 191 -14.75 -19.87 19.99
N THR A 192 -13.44 -19.79 19.77
CA THR A 192 -12.45 -19.86 20.83
C THR A 192 -12.27 -18.43 21.32
N GLU A 193 -12.65 -18.15 22.58
CA GLU A 193 -12.56 -16.83 23.19
C GLU A 193 -11.13 -16.28 23.07
N PHE A 194 -10.94 -15.41 22.09
CA PHE A 194 -9.86 -14.44 22.02
C PHE A 194 -10.50 -13.06 21.82
N GLU A 195 -11.53 -12.75 22.60
CA GLU A 195 -11.98 -11.37 22.78
C GLU A 195 -11.14 -10.81 23.93
N GLN A 196 -9.90 -10.41 23.62
CA GLN A 196 -9.28 -9.40 24.45
C GLN A 196 -10.07 -8.12 24.17
N ASP A 197 -10.85 -7.67 25.15
CA ASP A 197 -11.37 -6.32 25.25
C ASP A 197 -10.17 -5.35 25.28
N PHE A 198 -9.59 -5.10 24.11
CA PHE A 198 -8.57 -4.09 23.95
C PHE A 198 -9.26 -2.73 24.03
N ALA A 199 -9.40 -2.22 25.25
CA ALA A 199 -9.61 -0.80 25.44
C ALA A 199 -8.50 -0.07 24.67
N PHE A 200 -8.89 0.72 23.66
CA PHE A 200 -7.94 1.50 22.89
C PHE A 200 -7.27 2.52 23.82
N ASP A 201 -6.08 2.21 24.31
CA ASP A 201 -5.30 3.15 25.09
C ASP A 201 -4.84 4.29 24.17
N ARG A 202 -5.38 5.48 24.44
CA ARG A 202 -5.08 6.72 23.73
C ARG A 202 -3.58 7.02 23.77
N TYR A 203 -2.92 6.66 24.87
CA TYR A 203 -1.51 6.96 25.14
C TYR A 203 -0.60 5.74 24.94
N CYS A 204 -1.01 4.70 24.20
CA CYS A 204 -0.05 3.66 23.85
C CYS A 204 0.95 4.15 22.79
N ARG A 205 2.17 3.61 22.85
CA ARG A 205 3.27 3.95 21.93
C ARG A 205 2.87 3.60 20.49
N PRO A 206 2.87 4.56 19.55
CA PRO A 206 2.45 4.31 18.18
C PRO A 206 3.61 3.80 17.31
N SER A 207 4.43 2.86 17.82
CA SER A 207 5.49 2.29 16.99
C SER A 207 4.87 1.50 15.85
N PHE A 208 5.45 1.63 14.66
CA PHE A 208 4.86 1.03 13.47
C PHE A 208 5.90 0.63 12.44
N LEU A 209 5.50 -0.31 11.58
CA LEU A 209 6.18 -0.65 10.33
C LEU A 209 5.10 -0.81 9.24
N GLY A 210 5.28 -0.15 8.11
CA GLY A 210 4.28 -0.15 7.06
C GLY A 210 4.85 0.09 5.67
N MET A 211 3.99 -0.10 4.69
CA MET A 211 4.26 0.20 3.29
C MET A 211 3.43 1.41 2.88
N GLU A 212 4.08 2.32 2.16
CA GLU A 212 3.52 3.53 1.63
C GLU A 212 3.39 3.43 0.11
N VAL A 213 2.25 3.90 -0.39
CA VAL A 213 2.08 4.27 -1.79
C VAL A 213 1.72 5.74 -1.85
N SER A 214 2.41 6.49 -2.69
CA SER A 214 2.28 7.93 -2.78
C SER A 214 2.43 8.45 -4.20
N THR A 215 1.95 9.67 -4.41
CA THR A 215 2.12 10.42 -5.66
C THR A 215 2.95 11.65 -5.40
N ASP A 216 3.92 11.90 -6.27
CA ASP A 216 4.87 12.99 -6.16
C ASP A 216 4.46 14.12 -7.10
N VAL A 217 4.15 15.29 -6.55
CA VAL A 217 3.85 16.49 -7.33
C VAL A 217 5.04 17.43 -7.23
N VAL A 218 5.76 17.62 -8.34
CA VAL A 218 6.85 18.59 -8.40
C VAL A 218 6.26 20.00 -8.48
N ILE A 219 6.65 20.86 -7.54
CA ILE A 219 6.13 22.23 -7.42
C ILE A 219 7.11 23.18 -8.09
N GLY A 220 6.64 23.88 -9.12
CA GLY A 220 7.36 24.94 -9.82
C GLY A 220 7.79 24.57 -11.24
N ARG A 221 8.44 25.53 -11.91
CA ARG A 221 9.08 25.32 -13.23
C ARG A 221 10.56 25.04 -13.02
N TYR A 222 11.07 23.97 -13.61
CA TYR A 222 12.46 23.57 -13.46
C TYR A 222 13.19 23.61 -14.81
N ARG A 223 14.41 24.12 -14.80
CA ARG A 223 15.25 24.26 -16.00
C ARG A 223 16.45 23.33 -15.90
N PRO A 224 16.35 22.07 -16.39
CA PRO A 224 17.44 21.10 -16.28
C PRO A 224 18.69 21.50 -17.07
N VAL A 225 18.55 22.29 -18.15
CA VAL A 225 19.64 22.81 -18.99
C VAL A 225 19.32 24.27 -19.39
N ALA A 226 20.35 25.09 -19.64
CA ALA A 226 20.17 26.47 -20.11
C ALA A 226 19.29 26.52 -21.38
N GLY A 227 18.12 27.17 -21.27
CA GLY A 227 17.17 27.36 -22.37
C GLY A 227 16.06 26.30 -22.49
N VAL A 228 16.07 25.24 -21.67
CA VAL A 228 15.05 24.17 -21.71
C VAL A 228 14.22 24.19 -20.42
N GLU A 229 12.90 24.39 -20.53
CA GLU A 229 11.97 24.17 -19.40
C GLU A 229 11.49 22.72 -19.43
N GLY A 230 11.51 22.08 -18.26
CA GLY A 230 10.92 20.76 -18.03
C GLY A 230 9.60 20.89 -17.29
N GLU A 231 8.54 20.31 -17.83
CA GLU A 231 7.25 20.12 -17.15
C GLU A 231 7.21 18.73 -16.52
N PHE A 232 6.98 18.71 -15.21
CA PHE A 232 6.93 17.48 -14.41
C PHE A 232 5.47 17.13 -14.17
N ASN A 233 5.07 15.94 -14.61
CA ASN A 233 3.76 15.41 -14.27
C ASN A 233 3.81 14.72 -12.91
N ALA A 234 2.63 14.48 -12.32
CA ALA A 234 2.56 13.78 -11.04
C ALA A 234 3.18 12.36 -11.15
N GLY A 235 4.25 12.14 -10.39
CA GLY A 235 4.96 10.88 -10.27
C GLY A 235 4.32 9.93 -9.28
N VAL A 236 4.89 8.74 -9.21
CA VAL A 236 4.47 7.64 -8.34
C VAL A 236 5.64 7.25 -7.45
N ASN A 237 5.34 6.90 -6.20
CA ASN A 237 6.32 6.58 -5.19
C ASN A 237 5.84 5.43 -4.30
N LEU A 238 6.67 4.39 -4.17
CA LEU A 238 6.44 3.22 -3.33
C LEU A 238 7.52 3.14 -2.28
N GLY A 239 7.14 3.00 -1.01
CA GLY A 239 8.10 3.00 0.09
C GLY A 239 7.77 2.04 1.22
N ILE A 240 8.77 1.78 2.04
CA ILE A 240 8.65 1.13 3.35
C ILE A 240 9.01 2.19 4.39
N GLU A 241 8.17 2.33 5.41
CA GLU A 241 8.33 3.31 6.47
C GLU A 241 8.14 2.63 7.83
N GLY A 242 9.01 2.94 8.77
CA GLY A 242 8.87 2.43 10.13
C GLY A 242 9.41 3.42 11.15
N ALA A 243 8.77 3.49 12.31
CA ALA A 243 9.23 4.31 13.42
C ALA A 243 9.00 3.61 14.76
N TRP A 244 9.97 3.77 15.64
CA TRP A 244 9.90 3.33 17.03
C TRP A 244 9.63 4.53 17.93
N PHE A 245 8.60 4.44 18.76
CA PHE A 245 8.18 5.50 19.67
C PHE A 245 8.59 5.20 21.10
N MET A 246 9.48 6.02 21.67
CA MET A 246 9.91 5.91 23.06
C MET A 246 8.78 6.27 24.04
N ASN A 247 7.94 7.22 23.63
CA ASN A 247 6.76 7.68 24.34
C ASN A 247 5.63 7.92 23.33
N PRO A 248 4.40 8.23 23.76
CA PRO A 248 3.25 8.33 22.85
C PRO A 248 3.36 9.48 21.84
N TYR A 249 4.32 10.38 22.01
CA TYR A 249 4.45 11.62 21.27
C TYR A 249 5.67 11.67 20.35
N VAL A 250 6.78 11.03 20.74
CA VAL A 250 8.08 11.18 20.08
C VAL A 250 8.64 9.80 19.75
N GLY A 251 9.09 9.66 18.51
CA GLY A 251 9.74 8.48 17.99
C GLY A 251 10.83 8.80 16.97
N PHE A 252 11.57 7.77 16.62
CA PHE A 252 12.63 7.80 15.61
C PHE A 252 12.41 6.69 14.62
N GLY A 253 12.67 6.95 13.34
CA GLY A 253 12.35 6.01 12.30
C GLY A 253 13.05 6.31 10.99
N GLY A 254 12.70 5.52 9.98
CA GLY A 254 13.26 5.62 8.66
C GLY A 254 12.24 5.27 7.58
N ARG A 255 12.56 5.72 6.38
CA ARG A 255 11.79 5.49 5.16
C ARG A 255 12.75 5.19 4.02
N THR A 256 12.48 4.11 3.30
CA THR A 256 13.11 3.80 2.03
C THR A 256 12.04 3.81 0.95
N ALA A 257 12.33 4.40 -0.21
CA ALA A 257 11.35 4.52 -1.27
C ALA A 257 11.99 4.51 -2.65
N VAL A 258 11.21 4.05 -3.62
CA VAL A 258 11.50 4.11 -5.05
C VAL A 258 10.41 4.94 -5.71
N SER A 259 10.78 5.78 -6.66
CA SER A 259 9.88 6.73 -7.31
C SER A 259 10.21 6.88 -8.78
N SER A 260 9.19 7.26 -9.55
CA SER A 260 9.33 7.62 -10.95
C SER A 260 8.41 8.75 -11.31
N VAL A 261 9.00 9.78 -11.91
CA VAL A 261 8.32 11.02 -12.27
C VAL A 261 8.37 11.18 -13.79
N PRO A 262 7.23 11.29 -14.48
CA PRO A 262 7.23 11.59 -15.91
C PRO A 262 7.69 13.02 -16.16
N ILE A 263 8.68 13.18 -17.05
CA ILE A 263 9.23 14.48 -17.46
C ILE A 263 8.92 14.71 -18.94
N LYS A 264 8.39 15.91 -19.24
CA LYS A 264 8.34 16.44 -20.60
C LYS A 264 9.34 17.58 -20.71
N LEU A 265 10.21 17.53 -21.73
CA LEU A 265 11.08 18.66 -22.06
C LEU A 265 10.45 19.46 -23.20
N ASN A 266 10.44 20.79 -23.11
CA ASN A 266 9.90 21.66 -24.18
C ASN A 266 10.56 21.47 -25.56
N VAL A 267 11.71 20.81 -25.62
CA VAL A 267 12.49 20.55 -26.86
C VAL A 267 12.18 19.16 -27.44
N ALA A 268 11.41 18.33 -26.75
CA ALA A 268 11.10 16.97 -27.17
C ALA A 268 9.59 16.72 -27.13
N GLU A 269 9.00 16.26 -28.23
CA GLU A 269 7.61 15.73 -28.24
C GLU A 269 7.48 14.40 -27.46
N SER A 270 8.61 13.84 -27.02
CA SER A 270 8.70 12.59 -26.25
C SER A 270 8.62 12.86 -24.74
N THR A 271 7.78 12.10 -24.05
CA THR A 271 7.74 12.03 -22.57
C THR A 271 8.59 10.85 -22.12
N ASP A 272 9.43 11.05 -21.12
CA ASP A 272 10.28 10.00 -20.58
C ASP A 272 10.36 10.16 -19.04
N HIS A 273 10.78 9.13 -18.33
CA HIS A 273 10.62 9.02 -16.87
C HIS A 273 11.93 9.19 -16.11
N LEU A 274 11.91 9.95 -15.02
CA LEU A 274 13.01 10.04 -14.08
C LEU A 274 12.78 9.13 -12.88
N ASP A 275 13.66 8.16 -12.79
CA ASP A 275 13.64 7.08 -11.84
C ASP A 275 14.62 7.37 -10.70
N SER A 276 14.17 7.21 -9.45
CA SER A 276 15.00 7.49 -8.28
C SER A 276 14.66 6.66 -7.06
N TRP A 277 15.68 6.38 -6.25
CA TRP A 277 15.50 5.80 -4.92
C TRP A 277 15.96 6.77 -3.84
N ALA A 278 15.31 6.70 -2.68
CA ALA A 278 15.61 7.54 -1.53
C ALA A 278 15.61 6.71 -0.25
N ALA A 279 16.59 6.97 0.61
CA ALA A 279 16.64 6.44 1.97
C ALA A 279 16.79 7.60 2.95
N SER A 280 15.91 7.66 3.94
CA SER A 280 15.86 8.76 4.90
C SER A 280 15.56 8.27 6.30
N ALA A 281 16.05 9.00 7.29
CA ALA A 281 15.81 8.74 8.71
C ALA A 281 15.52 10.04 9.43
N GLY A 282 14.82 9.97 10.56
CA GLY A 282 14.56 11.16 11.35
C GLY A 282 13.54 10.98 12.46
N ALA A 283 12.99 12.12 12.88
CA ALA A 283 12.10 12.22 14.02
C ALA A 283 10.64 12.13 13.59
N TYR A 284 9.87 11.40 14.38
CA TYR A 284 8.43 11.22 14.21
C TYR A 284 7.71 11.75 15.44
N PHE A 285 6.62 12.46 15.19
CA PHE A 285 5.78 13.07 16.20
C PHE A 285 4.37 12.51 16.06
N SER A 286 3.70 12.26 17.18
CA SER A 286 2.31 11.80 17.22
C SER A 286 1.53 12.54 18.29
N TYR A 287 0.27 12.84 18.00
CA TYR A 287 -0.67 13.37 18.97
C TYR A 287 -2.02 12.65 18.82
N PRO A 288 -2.49 11.96 19.88
CA PRO A 288 -3.75 11.23 19.81
C PRO A 288 -4.94 12.18 19.95
N ILE A 289 -5.70 12.37 18.88
CA ILE A 289 -6.92 13.19 18.86
C ILE A 289 -8.06 12.44 19.55
N THR A 290 -8.22 11.16 19.22
CA THR A 290 -9.19 10.24 19.84
C THR A 290 -8.55 8.88 20.10
N ALA A 291 -9.29 7.92 20.66
CA ALA A 291 -8.80 6.55 20.85
C ALA A 291 -8.43 5.84 19.52
N ARG A 292 -8.96 6.33 18.38
CA ARG A 292 -8.69 5.76 17.04
C ARG A 292 -7.97 6.70 16.08
N TRP A 293 -8.10 8.01 16.24
CA TRP A 293 -7.46 8.98 15.35
C TRP A 293 -6.25 9.61 16.00
N ARG A 294 -5.14 9.62 15.28
CA ARG A 294 -3.93 10.35 15.64
C ARG A 294 -3.55 11.28 14.51
N THR A 295 -3.05 12.46 14.87
CA THR A 295 -2.28 13.27 13.94
C THR A 295 -0.81 13.05 14.22
N GLY A 296 0.04 13.26 13.23
CA GLY A 296 1.47 13.13 13.40
C GLY A 296 2.24 14.03 12.46
N GLY A 297 3.49 14.28 12.81
CA GLY A 297 4.46 15.00 12.00
C GLY A 297 5.69 14.14 11.80
N LYS A 298 6.46 14.40 10.74
CA LYS A 298 7.78 13.79 10.55
C LYS A 298 8.76 14.79 9.97
N VAL A 299 10.00 14.68 10.41
CA VAL A 299 11.14 15.43 9.86
C VAL A 299 12.20 14.40 9.50
N LEU A 300 12.59 14.37 8.23
CA LEU A 300 13.45 13.36 7.65
C LEU A 300 14.67 14.03 7.00
N ALA A 301 15.83 13.41 7.16
CA ALA A 301 17.03 13.72 6.41
C ALA A 301 17.58 12.42 5.82
N GLY A 302 18.12 12.49 4.60
CA GLY A 302 18.52 11.29 3.91
C GLY A 302 19.32 11.55 2.65
N TYR A 303 19.38 10.53 1.81
CA TYR A 303 20.03 10.55 0.52
C TYR A 303 19.05 10.12 -0.57
N GLN A 304 19.02 10.86 -1.66
CA GLN A 304 18.29 10.51 -2.86
C GLN A 304 19.25 10.37 -4.03
N TYR A 305 18.99 9.37 -4.86
CA TYR A 305 19.79 9.05 -6.03
C TYR A 305 18.87 8.89 -7.24
N TYR A 306 19.18 9.67 -8.28
CA TYR A 306 18.55 9.64 -9.60
C TYR A 306 19.38 8.77 -10.53
N GLU A 307 18.70 7.87 -11.25
CA GLU A 307 19.35 7.05 -12.27
C GLU A 307 19.63 7.86 -13.53
N SER A 308 20.55 7.36 -14.36
CA SER A 308 20.92 8.01 -15.61
C SER A 308 19.75 7.95 -16.60
N PHE A 309 19.46 9.08 -17.22
CA PHE A 309 18.32 9.25 -18.10
C PHE A 309 18.79 9.80 -19.45
N SER A 310 18.22 9.29 -20.55
CA SER A 310 18.63 9.64 -21.91
C SER A 310 17.44 10.03 -22.76
N LEU A 311 17.25 11.34 -23.00
CA LEU A 311 16.19 11.83 -23.87
C LEU A 311 16.77 12.53 -25.12
N ASN A 312 16.38 12.06 -26.31
CA ASN A 312 16.69 12.69 -27.61
C ASN A 312 18.17 13.13 -27.77
N GLY A 313 19.11 12.25 -27.40
CA GLY A 313 20.55 12.51 -27.53
C GLY A 313 21.20 13.25 -26.36
N TYR A 314 20.43 13.66 -25.35
CA TYR A 314 20.94 14.21 -24.10
C TYR A 314 20.97 13.12 -23.01
N THR A 315 22.17 12.63 -22.69
CA THR A 315 22.40 11.75 -21.55
C THR A 315 22.69 12.56 -20.30
N LEU A 316 21.72 12.59 -19.38
CA LEU A 316 21.92 13.08 -18.03
C LEU A 316 22.49 11.94 -17.19
N GLY A 317 23.74 12.10 -16.74
CA GLY A 317 24.41 11.13 -15.88
C GLY A 317 23.69 10.97 -14.54
N SER A 318 23.92 9.85 -13.85
CA SER A 318 23.35 9.64 -12.53
C SER A 318 23.86 10.66 -11.53
N CYS A 319 22.97 11.12 -10.65
CA CYS A 319 23.30 12.08 -9.63
C CYS A 319 22.60 11.72 -8.33
N GLY A 320 23.22 12.06 -7.21
CA GLY A 320 22.61 11.88 -5.91
C GLY A 320 23.06 12.96 -4.95
N GLY A 321 22.30 13.12 -3.88
CA GLY A 321 22.56 14.17 -2.92
C GLY A 321 21.66 14.09 -1.70
N PRO A 322 21.83 15.03 -0.75
CA PRO A 322 21.04 15.08 0.46
C PRO A 322 19.59 15.44 0.14
N VAL A 323 18.65 14.75 0.80
CA VAL A 323 17.22 15.05 0.74
C VAL A 323 16.71 15.37 2.14
N PHE A 324 15.87 16.39 2.25
CA PHE A 324 15.21 16.79 3.48
C PHE A 324 13.71 16.74 3.31
N GLY A 325 13.00 16.16 4.27
CA GLY A 325 11.55 15.97 4.22
C GLY A 325 10.87 16.51 5.47
N VAL A 326 9.77 17.25 5.31
CA VAL A 326 8.87 17.62 6.40
C VAL A 326 7.46 17.18 6.02
N GLY A 327 6.82 16.39 6.87
CA GLY A 327 5.51 15.83 6.57
C GLY A 327 4.54 15.88 7.72
N THR A 328 3.26 15.85 7.36
CA THR A 328 2.13 15.71 8.28
C THR A 328 1.37 14.45 7.93
N SER A 329 0.69 13.88 8.91
CA SER A 329 -0.07 12.65 8.73
C SER A 329 -1.31 12.60 9.62
N MET A 330 -2.30 11.85 9.17
CA MET A 330 -3.47 11.47 9.92
C MET A 330 -3.60 9.96 9.89
N THR A 331 -3.48 9.35 11.07
CA THR A 331 -3.50 7.90 11.26
C THR A 331 -4.82 7.48 11.88
N PHE A 332 -5.52 6.60 11.20
CA PHE A 332 -6.70 5.89 11.70
C PHE A 332 -6.30 4.50 12.16
N ARG A 333 -6.43 4.26 13.46
CA ARG A 333 -6.26 2.96 14.08
C ARG A 333 -7.48 2.11 13.84
N ALA A 334 -7.29 1.13 12.98
CA ALA A 334 -8.27 0.15 12.56
C ALA A 334 -8.50 -0.92 13.62
N ASN A 335 -7.41 -1.54 14.05
CA ASN A 335 -7.34 -2.56 15.11
C ASN A 335 -6.12 -2.27 16.00
N TYR A 336 -5.94 -2.99 17.11
CA TYR A 336 -4.80 -2.77 18.02
C TYR A 336 -3.44 -2.80 17.30
N ASN A 337 -3.32 -3.63 16.27
CA ASN A 337 -2.10 -3.87 15.51
C ASN A 337 -2.14 -3.32 14.08
N PHE A 338 -3.18 -2.59 13.67
CA PHE A 338 -3.29 -2.13 12.28
C PHE A 338 -3.74 -0.67 12.23
N ASP A 339 -2.99 0.14 11.50
CA ASP A 339 -3.16 1.57 11.36
C ASP A 339 -3.14 1.92 9.86
N LEU A 340 -4.15 2.64 9.39
CA LEU A 340 -4.15 3.29 8.08
C LEU A 340 -3.68 4.73 8.26
N ARG A 341 -2.69 5.18 7.49
CA ARG A 341 -2.17 6.53 7.58
C ARG A 341 -2.28 7.24 6.25
N PHE A 342 -2.87 8.42 6.28
CA PHE A 342 -2.84 9.39 5.21
C PHE A 342 -1.72 10.37 5.51
N GLN A 343 -0.86 10.68 4.55
CA GLN A 343 0.25 11.58 4.78
C GLN A 343 0.54 12.50 3.60
N THR A 344 1.11 13.64 3.94
CA THR A 344 1.55 14.66 3.00
C THR A 344 2.94 15.08 3.42
N THR A 345 3.94 14.87 2.56
CA THR A 345 5.34 15.15 2.85
C THR A 345 5.90 16.07 1.79
N TYR A 346 6.47 17.18 2.21
CA TYR A 346 7.24 18.06 1.35
C TYR A 346 8.71 17.64 1.41
N TYR A 347 9.32 17.41 0.25
CA TYR A 347 10.72 17.08 0.10
C TYR A 347 11.47 18.17 -0.64
N LEU A 348 12.61 18.58 -0.07
CA LEU A 348 13.66 19.33 -0.73
C LEU A 348 14.70 18.32 -1.22
N GLN A 349 14.69 18.04 -2.51
CA GLN A 349 15.51 17.03 -3.16
C GLN A 349 16.71 17.68 -3.88
N PRO A 350 17.82 16.94 -4.07
CA PRO A 350 18.99 17.46 -4.75
C PRO A 350 18.70 17.73 -6.24
N PRO A 351 19.52 18.55 -6.91
CA PRO A 351 19.38 18.80 -8.35
C PRO A 351 19.47 17.50 -9.16
N MET A 352 18.60 17.35 -10.17
CA MET A 352 18.56 16.18 -11.07
C MET A 352 19.73 16.11 -12.06
N VAL A 353 20.52 17.18 -12.14
CA VAL A 353 21.68 17.30 -13.05
C VAL A 353 22.82 17.93 -12.27
N ARG A 354 24.02 17.35 -12.37
CA ARG A 354 25.23 17.84 -11.67
C ARG A 354 25.55 19.31 -11.96
N GLU A 355 25.19 19.81 -13.13
CA GLU A 355 25.42 21.19 -13.57
C GLU A 355 24.35 22.18 -13.08
N SER A 356 23.18 21.68 -12.66
CA SER A 356 22.12 22.53 -12.11
C SER A 356 22.33 22.76 -10.62
N ARG A 357 22.19 24.00 -10.17
CA ARG A 357 22.16 24.36 -8.73
C ARG A 357 20.73 24.42 -8.16
N GLN A 358 19.71 24.16 -8.98
CA GLN A 358 18.33 24.24 -8.55
C GLN A 358 17.93 22.96 -7.81
N HIS A 359 17.46 23.12 -6.58
CA HIS A 359 16.88 22.01 -5.81
C HIS A 359 15.45 21.76 -6.29
N LEU A 360 15.04 20.51 -6.23
CA LEU A 360 13.70 20.11 -6.63
C LEU A 360 12.78 20.11 -5.39
N ASN A 361 11.62 20.75 -5.52
CA ASN A 361 10.62 20.81 -4.48
C ASN A 361 9.47 19.87 -4.84
N THR A 362 9.27 18.83 -4.04
CA THR A 362 8.25 17.81 -4.32
C THR A 362 7.28 17.70 -3.15
N LEU A 363 5.99 17.68 -3.45
CA LEU A 363 4.93 17.38 -2.50
C LEU A 363 4.42 15.96 -2.77
N THR A 364 4.67 15.09 -1.80
CA THR A 364 4.26 13.69 -1.82
C THR A 364 2.96 13.51 -1.06
N LEU A 365 1.92 13.00 -1.73
CA LEU A 365 0.63 12.63 -1.12
C LEU A 365 0.55 11.11 -1.04
N GLY A 366 0.49 10.56 0.17
CA GLY A 366 0.65 9.13 0.42
C GLY A 366 -0.44 8.51 1.28
N LEU A 367 -0.70 7.23 1.02
CA LEU A 367 -1.44 6.33 1.89
C LEU A 367 -0.47 5.23 2.35
N SER A 368 -0.45 4.94 3.64
CA SER A 368 0.32 3.84 4.19
C SER A 368 -0.55 2.89 5.02
N ALA A 369 -0.26 1.60 4.88
CA ALA A 369 -0.82 0.54 5.71
C ALA A 369 0.26 0.09 6.68
N ASN A 370 0.00 0.29 7.97
CA ASN A 370 0.99 0.14 9.04
C ASN A 370 0.55 -0.93 10.02
N ILE A 371 1.50 -1.73 10.47
CA ILE A 371 1.33 -2.57 11.65
C ILE A 371 1.88 -1.83 12.85
N ALA A 372 1.04 -1.67 13.87
CA ALA A 372 1.41 -1.06 15.14
C ALA A 372 1.89 -2.12 16.15
N PHE A 373 2.90 -1.80 16.96
CA PHE A 373 3.45 -2.69 18.00
C PHE A 373 4.02 -1.95 19.22
#